data_AF-A0A164IUS9-F1
#
_entry.id   AF-A0A164IUS9-F1
#
_cell.length_a   1.000
_cell.length_b   1.000
_cell.length_c   1.000
_cell.angle_alpha   90.00
_cell.angle_beta   90.00
_cell.angle_gamma   90.00
#
_symmetry.space_group_name_H-M   'P 1'
#
loop_
_entity.id
_entity.type
_entity.pdbx_description
1 polymer ?
#
loop_
_entity_poly.entity_id
_entity_poly.type
_entity_poly.pdbx_seq_one_letter_code
_entity_poly.pdbx_strand_id
1 'polypeptide(L)'
;MSTTGNQHERHWFKSSYSRDSSSCVSVSLDWVKSTFSRDSSNCVQVRQNADTVLIRDDKYIGEPTDEPIIVVPVGIWNDFLSIVADEEVATGTIEGIPEIIRTVDGSTTLRGSNGQTLTFTADEWTAFTKGVQAGEFTSTVAA
;
A
#
# COMPACT_ATOMS: atom_id res chain seq x y z
N MET A 1 22.77 -31.38 41.11
CA MET A 1 23.08 -31.02 39.71
C MET A 1 21.76 -30.63 39.05
N SER A 2 21.64 -29.33 38.70
CA SER A 2 20.76 -28.58 37.76
C SER A 2 19.36 -29.15 37.40
N THR A 3 18.24 -28.41 37.33
CA THR A 3 18.01 -27.11 36.69
C THR A 3 16.65 -26.48 37.10
N THR A 4 16.63 -25.15 37.14
CA THR A 4 15.56 -24.13 37.29
C THR A 4 14.37 -24.20 36.32
N GLY A 5 13.21 -23.67 36.73
CA GLY A 5 12.16 -23.14 35.81
C GLY A 5 10.74 -23.14 36.40
N ASN A 6 10.40 -22.21 37.30
CA ASN A 6 9.64 -20.97 37.06
C ASN A 6 8.12 -21.15 36.83
N GLN A 7 7.37 -20.82 37.87
CA GLN A 7 5.93 -20.55 37.88
C GLN A 7 5.59 -19.36 36.95
N HIS A 8 4.40 -19.37 36.35
CA HIS A 8 3.32 -18.38 36.56
C HIS A 8 2.21 -18.59 35.52
N GLU A 9 1.05 -18.97 36.04
CA GLU A 9 -0.20 -19.15 35.33
C GLU A 9 -0.76 -17.80 34.88
N ARG A 10 -1.17 -17.67 33.62
CA ARG A 10 -2.43 -17.00 33.25
C ARG A 10 -3.02 -17.69 32.03
N HIS A 11 -4.19 -18.26 32.28
CA HIS A 11 -5.03 -19.01 31.37
C HIS A 11 -5.39 -18.17 30.13
N TRP A 12 -4.92 -18.57 28.96
CA TRP A 12 -5.60 -18.22 27.70
C TRP A 12 -6.27 -19.48 27.15
N PHE A 13 -7.60 -19.50 27.19
CA PHE A 13 -8.40 -20.51 26.52
C PHE A 13 -8.23 -20.37 25.00
N LYS A 14 -7.61 -21.37 24.38
CA LYS A 14 -7.65 -21.57 22.92
C LYS A 14 -9.05 -22.08 22.53
N SER A 15 -9.80 -21.26 21.81
CA SER A 15 -10.95 -21.76 21.04
C SER A 15 -10.44 -22.41 19.76
N SER A 16 -10.80 -23.67 19.55
CA SER A 16 -10.57 -24.40 18.30
C SER A 16 -11.74 -24.13 17.34
N TYR A 17 -11.50 -23.41 16.24
CA TYR A 17 -12.27 -23.58 15.01
C TYR A 17 -11.38 -23.37 13.78
N SER A 18 -11.14 -24.51 13.12
CA SER A 18 -10.83 -24.80 11.72
C SER A 18 -10.36 -23.72 10.72
N ARG A 19 -9.17 -24.03 10.19
CA ARG A 19 -8.83 -24.23 8.76
C ARG A 19 -8.75 -23.03 7.80
N ASP A 20 -7.53 -22.90 7.29
CA ASP A 20 -7.12 -22.52 5.94
C ASP A 20 -6.78 -21.03 5.67
N SER A 21 -5.62 -20.87 5.04
CA SER A 21 -5.06 -19.64 4.44
C SER A 21 -4.65 -18.51 5.39
N SER A 22 -3.44 -18.64 5.95
CA SER A 22 -2.67 -17.55 6.56
C SER A 22 -2.28 -16.49 5.52
N SER A 23 -3.23 -15.68 5.06
CA SER A 23 -2.90 -14.34 4.56
C SER A 23 -3.08 -13.39 5.73
N CYS A 24 -1.97 -12.85 6.21
CA CYS A 24 -1.92 -11.83 7.24
C CYS A 24 -2.61 -10.54 6.74
N VAL A 25 -3.94 -10.51 6.75
CA VAL A 25 -4.73 -9.27 6.67
C VAL A 25 -4.86 -8.73 8.09
N SER A 26 -3.83 -8.00 8.51
CA SER A 26 -3.98 -7.08 9.64
C SER A 26 -4.81 -5.89 9.17
N VAL A 27 -6.09 -5.94 9.50
CA VAL A 27 -7.07 -4.84 9.35
C VAL A 27 -6.63 -3.62 10.16
N SER A 28 -5.91 -2.71 9.51
CA SER A 28 -6.19 -1.28 9.70
C SER A 28 -7.25 -0.97 8.65
N LEU A 29 -8.53 -1.05 9.05
CA LEU A 29 -9.76 -1.36 8.27
C LEU A 29 -10.01 -0.64 6.91
N ASP A 30 -9.09 0.19 6.43
CA ASP A 30 -9.27 1.11 5.31
C ASP A 30 -8.07 1.11 4.33
N TRP A 31 -6.90 0.57 4.72
CA TRP A 31 -5.72 0.47 3.84
C TRP A 31 -5.61 -0.91 3.17
N VAL A 32 -5.54 -0.92 1.84
CA VAL A 32 -5.32 -2.11 1.00
C VAL A 32 -3.89 -2.12 0.45
N LYS A 33 -3.31 -3.32 0.35
CA LYS A 33 -2.05 -3.61 -0.35
C LYS A 33 -2.35 -4.49 -1.57
N SER A 34 -1.45 -4.48 -2.55
CA SER A 34 -1.50 -5.42 -3.69
C SER A 34 -1.38 -6.86 -3.20
N THR A 35 -2.08 -7.83 -3.81
CA THR A 35 -1.91 -9.26 -3.45
C THR A 35 -0.60 -9.84 -3.99
N PHE A 36 0.09 -9.12 -4.87
CA PHE A 36 1.40 -9.48 -5.41
C PHE A 36 2.56 -9.15 -4.46
N SER A 37 2.28 -8.45 -3.37
CA SER A 37 3.22 -8.03 -2.32
C SER A 37 3.66 -9.14 -1.34
N ARG A 38 3.66 -10.42 -1.76
CA ARG A 38 3.57 -11.61 -0.89
C ARG A 38 4.69 -11.79 0.16
N ASP A 39 5.86 -11.17 -0.01
CA ASP A 39 6.99 -11.34 0.91
C ASP A 39 7.83 -10.07 1.15
N SER A 40 7.51 -8.94 0.51
CA SER A 40 8.26 -7.68 0.71
C SER A 40 7.59 -6.84 1.79
N SER A 41 8.30 -6.60 2.89
CA SER A 41 7.89 -5.76 4.03
C SER A 41 7.66 -4.27 3.70
N ASN A 42 7.59 -3.89 2.41
CA ASN A 42 7.79 -2.51 1.96
C ASN A 42 6.78 -2.09 0.88
N CYS A 43 5.49 -2.29 1.12
CA CYS A 43 4.51 -2.20 0.04
C CYS A 43 3.80 -0.84 -0.05
N VAL A 44 3.45 -0.47 -1.28
CA VAL A 44 2.50 0.62 -1.55
C VAL A 44 1.17 0.27 -0.88
N GLN A 45 0.71 1.15 -0.01
CA GLN A 45 -0.60 1.06 0.62
C GLN A 45 -1.51 2.13 0.06
N VAL A 46 -2.73 1.72 -0.29
CA VAL A 46 -3.77 2.59 -0.84
C VAL A 46 -4.98 2.56 0.07
N ARG A 47 -5.65 3.70 0.25
CA ARG A 47 -6.89 3.79 1.03
C ARG A 47 -7.87 4.70 0.34
N GLN A 48 -9.09 4.21 0.15
CA GLN A 48 -10.14 4.99 -0.49
C GLN A 48 -11.02 5.67 0.57
N ASN A 49 -11.17 6.98 0.46
CA ASN A 49 -12.16 7.77 1.20
C ASN A 49 -13.30 8.20 0.25
N ALA A 50 -14.27 8.95 0.77
CA ALA A 50 -15.41 9.45 0.00
C ALA A 50 -15.00 10.24 -1.27
N ASP A 51 -14.03 11.15 -1.16
CA ASP A 51 -13.64 12.06 -2.26
C ASP A 51 -12.17 11.92 -2.68
N THR A 52 -11.37 11.14 -1.96
CA THR A 52 -9.92 11.04 -2.16
C THR A 52 -9.44 9.61 -1.96
N VAL A 53 -8.34 9.28 -2.64
CA VAL A 53 -7.55 8.09 -2.43
C VAL A 53 -6.21 8.52 -1.86
N LEU A 54 -5.82 7.89 -0.76
CA LEU A 54 -4.55 8.12 -0.08
C LEU A 54 -3.57 7.02 -0.47
N ILE A 55 -2.32 7.40 -0.72
CA ILE A 55 -1.21 6.47 -0.94
C ILE A 55 -0.15 6.75 0.12
N ARG A 56 0.37 5.68 0.73
CA ARG A 56 1.48 5.76 1.68
C ARG A 56 2.45 4.59 1.50
N ASP A 57 3.57 4.68 2.19
CA ASP A 57 4.58 3.64 2.23
C ASP A 57 4.57 2.94 3.60
N ASP A 58 4.34 1.62 3.61
CA ASP A 58 4.24 0.81 4.84
C ASP A 58 5.56 0.70 5.63
N LYS A 59 6.71 1.12 5.05
CA LYS A 59 8.03 1.12 5.73
C LYS A 59 8.27 2.35 6.59
N TYR A 60 7.32 3.26 6.67
CA TYR A 60 7.46 4.44 7.50
C TYR A 60 7.51 4.05 9.00
N ILE A 61 8.67 4.27 9.63
CA ILE A 61 8.93 3.96 11.05
C ILE A 61 8.96 5.20 11.96
N GLY A 62 8.59 6.37 11.43
CA GLY A 62 8.58 7.64 12.16
C GLY A 62 7.27 7.89 12.93
N GLU A 63 7.06 9.13 13.35
CA GLU A 63 5.83 9.55 14.02
C GLU A 63 4.65 9.51 13.04
N PRO A 64 3.52 8.84 13.36
CA PRO A 64 2.42 8.67 12.40
C PRO A 64 1.79 9.98 11.93
N THR A 65 1.97 11.08 12.66
CA THR A 65 1.56 12.44 12.26
C THR A 65 2.39 13.02 11.14
N ASP A 66 3.61 12.52 10.96
CA ASP A 66 4.61 12.96 10.01
C ASP A 66 4.80 11.95 8.86
N GLU A 67 3.93 10.92 8.81
CA GLU A 67 3.91 9.94 7.73
C GLU A 67 3.58 10.63 6.40
N PRO A 68 4.43 10.49 5.37
CA PRO A 68 4.13 11.05 4.06
C PRO A 68 2.95 10.32 3.43
N ILE A 69 1.93 11.08 3.03
CA ILE A 69 0.73 10.61 2.35
C ILE A 69 0.50 11.45 1.09
N ILE A 70 0.43 10.74 -0.03
CA ILE A 70 0.01 11.32 -1.31
C ILE A 70 -1.52 11.24 -1.37
N VAL A 71 -2.14 12.35 -1.74
CA VAL A 71 -3.60 12.48 -1.86
C VAL A 71 -3.95 12.62 -3.33
N VAL A 72 -4.81 11.74 -3.83
CA VAL A 72 -5.32 11.76 -5.20
C VAL A 72 -6.85 11.89 -5.16
N PRO A 73 -7.49 12.84 -5.86
CA PRO A 73 -8.95 12.90 -5.91
C PRO A 73 -9.55 11.64 -6.54
N VAL A 74 -10.65 11.12 -5.98
CA VAL A 74 -11.30 9.90 -6.48
C VAL A 74 -11.74 10.03 -7.95
N GLY A 75 -12.15 11.22 -8.36
CA GLY A 75 -12.62 11.50 -9.73
C GLY A 75 -11.56 11.34 -10.83
N ILE A 76 -10.28 11.34 -10.46
CA ILE A 76 -9.14 11.14 -11.37
C ILE A 76 -8.30 9.92 -10.99
N TRP A 77 -8.79 9.10 -10.05
CA TRP A 77 -8.06 7.92 -9.57
C TRP A 77 -7.85 6.89 -10.69
N ASN A 78 -8.87 6.66 -11.52
CA ASN A 78 -8.75 5.75 -12.66
C ASN A 78 -7.77 6.26 -13.71
N ASP A 79 -7.68 7.57 -13.93
CA ASP A 79 -6.65 8.16 -14.80
C ASP A 79 -5.25 7.92 -14.23
N PHE A 80 -5.06 8.09 -12.91
CA PHE A 80 -3.80 7.74 -12.26
C PHE A 80 -3.47 6.24 -12.44
N LEU A 81 -4.43 5.34 -12.22
CA LEU A 81 -4.23 3.90 -12.45
C LEU A 81 -3.89 3.58 -13.91
N SER A 82 -4.52 4.26 -14.88
CA SER A 82 -4.20 4.09 -16.30
C SER A 82 -2.78 4.54 -16.62
N ILE A 83 -2.32 5.65 -16.02
CA ILE A 83 -0.95 6.13 -16.16
C ILE A 83 0.04 5.19 -15.49
N VAL A 84 -0.31 4.57 -14.37
CA VAL A 84 0.55 3.57 -13.70
C VAL A 84 0.65 2.29 -14.53
N ALA A 85 -0.47 1.84 -15.10
CA ALA A 85 -0.54 0.66 -15.95
C ALA A 85 0.20 0.85 -17.29
N ASP A 86 0.29 2.09 -17.76
CA ASP A 86 0.97 2.44 -19.01
C ASP A 86 2.42 2.87 -18.73
N GLU A 87 3.37 2.12 -19.27
CA GLU A 87 4.79 2.40 -19.03
C GLU A 87 5.30 3.60 -19.86
N GLU A 88 4.55 4.07 -20.86
CA GLU A 88 5.02 5.05 -21.85
C GLU A 88 4.38 6.44 -21.68
N VAL A 89 3.31 6.58 -20.89
CA VAL A 89 2.63 7.86 -20.68
C VAL A 89 3.40 8.76 -19.70
N ALA A 90 3.93 9.86 -20.21
CA ALA A 90 4.54 10.92 -19.40
C ALA A 90 3.50 11.60 -18.50
N THR A 91 3.78 11.62 -17.19
CA THR A 91 2.91 12.25 -16.19
C THR A 91 3.08 13.77 -16.25
N GLY A 92 2.09 14.50 -16.75
CA GLY A 92 2.23 15.95 -16.77
C GLY A 92 1.07 16.78 -17.30
N THR A 93 -0.15 16.25 -17.39
CA THR A 93 -1.26 17.02 -18.00
C THR A 93 -2.57 17.00 -17.20
N ILE A 94 -2.67 16.18 -16.14
CA ILE A 94 -3.90 16.07 -15.36
C ILE A 94 -3.66 16.65 -13.96
N GLU A 95 -4.31 17.78 -13.68
CA GLU A 95 -4.30 18.44 -12.38
C GLU A 95 -4.78 17.49 -11.27
N GLY A 96 -4.01 17.39 -10.18
CA GLY A 96 -4.32 16.54 -9.04
C GLY A 96 -3.74 15.12 -9.10
N ILE A 97 -3.18 14.69 -10.24
CA ILE A 97 -2.41 13.45 -10.33
C ILE A 97 -0.99 13.72 -9.78
N PRO A 98 -0.44 12.85 -8.91
CA PRO A 98 0.94 12.99 -8.46
C PRO A 98 1.92 12.81 -9.62
N GLU A 99 3.00 13.57 -9.62
CA GLU A 99 4.09 13.37 -10.58
C GLU A 99 4.73 12.01 -10.32
N ILE A 100 4.90 11.19 -11.36
CA ILE A 100 5.53 9.87 -11.26
C ILE A 100 6.92 9.96 -11.88
N ILE A 101 7.93 9.98 -11.02
CA ILE A 101 9.32 10.10 -11.41
C ILE A 101 9.93 8.70 -11.42
N ARG A 102 10.13 8.14 -12.61
CA ARG A 102 10.75 6.81 -12.78
C ARG A 102 12.25 6.96 -13.00
N THR A 103 13.03 6.14 -12.33
CA THR A 103 14.50 6.10 -12.45
C THR A 103 14.93 4.97 -13.39
N VAL A 104 16.16 5.05 -13.90
CA VAL A 104 16.73 4.01 -14.77
C VAL A 104 16.84 2.64 -14.11
N ASP A 105 17.00 2.62 -12.78
CA ASP A 105 17.04 1.40 -11.97
C ASP A 105 15.64 0.83 -11.66
N GLY A 106 14.58 1.41 -12.22
CA GLY A 106 13.19 0.98 -12.05
C GLY A 106 12.53 1.46 -10.75
N SER A 107 13.28 2.15 -9.87
CA SER A 107 12.68 2.78 -8.68
C SER A 107 11.81 3.96 -9.09
N THR A 108 10.73 4.20 -8.35
CA THR A 108 9.73 5.22 -8.69
C THR A 108 9.44 6.11 -7.50
N THR A 109 9.45 7.42 -7.71
CA THR A 109 9.04 8.42 -6.74
C THR A 109 7.71 9.05 -7.16
N LEU A 110 6.72 9.00 -6.27
CA LEU A 110 5.51 9.80 -6.38
C LEU A 110 5.72 11.14 -5.70
N ARG A 111 5.41 12.25 -6.37
CA ARG A 111 5.36 13.58 -5.75
C ARG A 111 3.94 14.14 -5.79
N GLY A 112 3.37 14.37 -4.62
CA GLY A 112 2.01 14.89 -4.46
C GLY A 112 1.95 16.40 -4.70
N SER A 113 0.73 16.91 -4.89
CA SER A 113 0.47 18.36 -5.02
C SER A 113 0.83 19.16 -3.77
N ASN A 114 0.83 18.50 -2.60
CA ASN A 114 1.27 19.04 -1.31
C ASN A 114 2.80 19.04 -1.14
N GLY A 115 3.57 18.61 -2.15
CA GLY A 115 5.03 18.52 -2.11
C GLY A 115 5.58 17.29 -1.39
N GLN A 116 4.71 16.43 -0.84
CA GLN A 116 5.14 15.18 -0.21
C GLN A 116 5.66 14.20 -1.26
N THR A 117 6.63 13.38 -0.87
CA THR A 117 7.25 12.39 -1.77
C THR A 117 7.23 11.01 -1.15
N LEU A 118 6.95 10.01 -1.97
CA LEU A 118 7.06 8.60 -1.63
C LEU A 118 7.96 7.92 -2.66
N THR A 119 9.00 7.24 -2.20
CA THR A 119 9.94 6.55 -3.08
C THR A 119 9.86 5.05 -2.85
N PHE A 120 9.55 4.34 -3.93
CA PHE A 120 9.40 2.90 -3.98
C PHE A 120 10.54 2.28 -4.78
N THR A 121 10.99 1.11 -4.35
CA THR A 121 11.95 0.31 -5.11
C THR A 121 11.30 -0.27 -6.36
N ALA A 122 12.12 -0.76 -7.29
CA ALA A 122 11.61 -1.37 -8.53
C ALA A 122 10.67 -2.56 -8.27
N ASP A 123 10.96 -3.39 -7.28
CA ASP A 123 10.15 -4.56 -6.93
C ASP A 123 8.78 -4.14 -6.35
N GLU A 124 8.79 -3.15 -5.44
CA GLU A 124 7.60 -2.58 -4.82
C GLU A 124 6.67 -1.95 -5.87
N TRP A 125 7.26 -1.16 -6.78
CA TRP A 125 6.52 -0.51 -7.86
C TRP A 125 5.98 -1.54 -8.87
N THR A 126 6.74 -2.59 -9.16
CA THR A 126 6.29 -3.70 -10.02
C THR A 126 5.11 -4.45 -9.41
N ALA A 127 5.15 -4.74 -8.10
CA ALA A 127 4.05 -5.38 -7.40
C ALA A 127 2.78 -4.50 -7.36
N PHE A 128 2.96 -3.18 -7.19
CA PHE A 128 1.87 -2.22 -7.29
C PHE A 128 1.27 -2.20 -8.70
N THR A 129 2.09 -2.05 -9.73
CA THR A 129 1.66 -2.01 -11.14
C THR A 129 0.91 -3.29 -11.55
N LYS A 130 1.36 -4.47 -11.09
CA LYS A 130 0.65 -5.74 -11.29
C LYS A 130 -0.72 -5.75 -10.61
N GLY A 131 -0.83 -5.22 -9.38
CA GLY A 131 -2.11 -5.07 -8.69
C GLY A 131 -3.04 -4.10 -9.40
N VAL A 132 -2.50 -3.00 -9.96
CA VAL A 132 -3.26 -2.06 -10.80
C VAL A 132 -3.79 -2.75 -12.06
N GLN A 133 -2.94 -3.49 -12.78
CA GLN A 133 -3.34 -4.26 -13.98
C GLN A 133 -4.35 -5.37 -13.67
N ALA A 134 -4.29 -5.95 -12.46
CA ALA A 134 -5.26 -6.92 -11.97
C ALA A 134 -6.56 -6.27 -11.46
N GLY A 135 -6.65 -4.94 -11.43
CA GLY A 135 -7.84 -4.19 -11.04
C GLY A 135 -8.04 -4.07 -9.52
N GLU A 136 -7.05 -4.44 -8.70
CA GLU A 136 -7.17 -4.51 -7.22
C GLU A 136 -7.44 -3.16 -6.55
N PHE A 137 -7.08 -2.07 -7.23
CA PHE A 137 -7.23 -0.71 -6.74
C PHE A 137 -8.35 0.06 -7.44
N THR A 138 -9.08 -0.58 -8.35
CA THR A 138 -10.23 0.07 -9.00
C THR A 138 -11.31 0.30 -7.96
N SER A 139 -11.83 1.53 -7.88
CA SER A 139 -13.02 1.80 -7.08
C SER A 139 -14.16 1.01 -7.70
N THR A 140 -14.51 -0.15 -7.12
CA THR A 140 -15.81 -0.76 -7.41
C THR A 140 -16.83 0.20 -6.83
N VAL A 141 -17.31 1.14 -7.64
CA VAL A 141 -18.53 1.86 -7.33
C VAL A 141 -19.59 0.77 -7.21
N ALA A 142 -20.01 0.48 -5.98
CA ALA A 142 -21.19 -0.31 -5.74
C ALA A 142 -22.35 0.42 -6.43
N ALA A 143 -22.84 -0.19 -7.52
CA ALA A 143 -24.05 0.24 -8.21
C ALA A 143 -25.28 0.06 -7.32
#